data_AF-A0A353B2L7-F1
#
_entry.id   AF-A0A353B2L7-F1
#
_cell.length_a   1.000
_cell.length_b   1.000
_cell.length_c   1.000
_cell.angle_alpha   90.00
_cell.angle_beta   90.00
_cell.angle_gamma   90.00
#
_symmetry.space_group_name_H-M   'P 1'
#
loop_
_entity.id
_entity.type
_entity.pdbx_description
1 polymer ?
#
loop_
_entity_poly.entity_id
_entity_poly.type
_entity_poly.pdbx_seq_one_letter_code
_entity_poly.pdbx_strand_id
1 'polypeptide(L)'
;MLVALDTMRILKLVALATAIFAAFGVASVWIFTAPYRALNDWNRGVITRLEAAKPHPPPGATMEQWDAILGWTQTAFPNVFYTPDYIVDETRFRLFQTELTQRLDTSVDLQTVDWIWNEFRVLSKHGNYYANGFRPIEPYGEIHLDESGNPHNNVSVRFPSNAIPNSDEP
;
A
#
# COMPACT_ATOMS: atom_id res chain seq x y z
N MET A 1 52.53 33.75 -17.81
CA MET A 1 52.47 32.26 -17.85
C MET A 1 51.99 31.65 -16.53
N LEU A 2 52.49 32.09 -15.36
CA LEU A 2 52.01 31.61 -14.04
C LEU A 2 50.49 31.76 -13.81
N VAL A 3 49.91 32.92 -14.13
CA VAL A 3 48.48 33.22 -13.91
C VAL A 3 47.54 32.23 -14.65
N ALA A 4 47.90 31.83 -15.88
CA ALA A 4 47.07 30.92 -16.67
C ALA A 4 47.05 29.49 -16.12
N LEU A 5 48.14 29.05 -15.47
CA LEU A 5 48.22 27.71 -14.87
C LEU A 5 47.30 27.61 -13.64
N ASP A 6 47.20 28.68 -12.86
CA ASP A 6 46.34 28.74 -11.67
C ASP A 6 44.86 28.84 -12.07
N THR A 7 44.51 29.62 -13.10
CA THR A 7 43.13 29.68 -13.62
C THR A 7 42.65 28.31 -14.11
N MET A 8 43.49 27.57 -14.85
CA MET A 8 43.16 26.22 -15.33
C MET A 8 42.91 25.23 -14.18
N ARG A 9 43.70 25.32 -13.10
CA ARG A 9 43.53 24.48 -11.90
C ARG A 9 42.21 24.80 -11.19
N ILE A 10 41.91 26.09 -11.00
CA ILE A 10 40.66 26.54 -10.37
C ILE A 10 39.46 26.07 -11.19
N LEU A 11 39.48 26.22 -12.51
CA LEU A 11 38.38 25.76 -13.38
C LEU A 11 38.16 24.25 -13.30
N LYS A 12 39.23 23.44 -13.23
CA LYS A 12 39.12 21.99 -13.04
C LYS A 12 38.51 21.62 -11.68
N LEU A 13 38.88 22.33 -10.61
CA LEU A 13 38.32 22.11 -9.28
C LEU A 13 36.83 22.49 -9.23
N VAL A 14 36.44 23.61 -9.85
CA VAL A 14 35.03 24.02 -9.96
C VAL A 14 34.24 22.98 -10.75
N ALA A 15 34.73 22.54 -11.92
CA ALA A 15 34.05 21.53 -12.72
C ALA A 15 33.89 20.20 -11.97
N LEU A 16 34.94 19.75 -11.26
CA LEU A 16 34.88 18.55 -10.42
C LEU A 16 33.85 18.69 -9.29
N ALA A 17 33.85 19.81 -8.57
CA ALA A 17 32.88 20.07 -7.51
C ALA A 17 31.45 20.06 -8.06
N THR A 18 31.20 20.73 -9.20
CA THR A 18 29.89 20.72 -9.87
C THR A 18 29.47 19.30 -10.25
N ALA A 19 30.37 18.49 -10.80
CA ALA A 19 30.08 17.10 -11.14
C ALA A 19 29.71 16.26 -9.91
N ILE A 20 30.42 16.44 -8.79
CA ILE A 20 30.12 15.76 -7.53
C ILE A 20 28.74 16.15 -7.01
N PHE A 21 28.42 17.45 -6.98
CA PHE A 21 27.10 17.91 -6.54
C PHE A 21 25.97 17.40 -7.44
N ALA A 22 26.17 17.38 -8.75
CA ALA A 22 25.19 16.82 -9.69
C ALA A 22 24.98 15.31 -9.45
N ALA A 23 26.06 14.54 -9.30
CA ALA A 23 25.97 13.10 -9.01
C ALA A 23 25.27 12.83 -7.67
N PHE A 24 25.59 13.60 -6.63
CA PHE A 24 24.94 13.51 -5.33
C PHE A 24 23.45 13.88 -5.41
N GLY A 25 23.10 14.91 -6.18
CA GLY A 25 21.70 15.30 -6.42
C GLY A 25 20.89 14.19 -7.08
N VAL A 26 21.43 13.58 -8.14
CA VAL A 26 20.78 12.43 -8.83
C VAL A 26 20.65 11.23 -7.90
N ALA A 27 21.71 10.89 -7.15
CA ALA A 27 21.67 9.78 -6.19
C ALA A 27 20.64 10.03 -5.09
N SER A 28 20.54 11.25 -4.57
CA SER A 28 19.57 11.62 -3.54
C SER A 28 18.14 11.45 -4.07
N VAL A 29 17.84 11.97 -5.27
CA VAL A 29 16.52 11.79 -5.90
C VAL A 29 16.20 10.30 -6.05
N TRP A 30 17.16 9.49 -6.49
CA TRP A 30 16.95 8.05 -6.61
C TRP A 30 16.68 7.38 -5.27
N ILE A 31 17.50 7.64 -4.24
CA ILE A 31 17.36 7.07 -2.90
C ILE A 31 16.00 7.41 -2.29
N PHE A 32 15.53 8.65 -2.46
CA PHE A 32 14.24 9.06 -1.90
C PHE A 32 13.04 8.60 -2.74
N THR A 33 13.17 8.40 -4.05
CA THR A 33 12.02 8.03 -4.91
C THR A 33 11.92 6.54 -5.22
N ALA A 34 13.02 5.79 -5.19
CA ALA A 34 13.03 4.37 -5.50
C ALA A 34 12.12 3.52 -4.58
N PRO A 35 12.10 3.74 -3.24
CA PRO A 35 11.21 3.00 -2.35
C PRO A 35 9.73 3.21 -2.67
N TYR A 36 9.34 4.46 -3.00
CA TYR A 36 7.97 4.81 -3.37
C TYR A 36 7.56 4.17 -4.70
N ARG A 37 8.47 4.16 -5.68
CA ARG A 37 8.22 3.49 -6.97
C ARG A 37 8.06 1.99 -6.78
N ALA A 38 8.97 1.36 -6.03
CA ALA A 38 8.91 -0.06 -5.75
C ALA A 38 7.60 -0.45 -5.03
N LEU A 39 7.16 0.35 -4.05
CA LEU A 39 5.89 0.13 -3.36
C LEU A 39 4.69 0.29 -4.31
N ASN A 40 4.68 1.32 -5.15
CA ASN A 40 3.61 1.54 -6.13
C ASN A 40 3.55 0.43 -7.19
N ASP A 41 4.70 -0.03 -7.68
CA ASP A 41 4.76 -1.11 -8.66
C ASP A 41 4.28 -2.44 -8.05
N TRP A 42 4.64 -2.70 -6.80
CA TRP A 42 4.12 -3.84 -6.05
C TRP A 42 2.59 -3.74 -5.84
N ASN A 43 2.08 -2.59 -5.37
CA ASN A 43 0.64 -2.35 -5.19
C ASN A 43 -0.13 -2.59 -6.49
N ARG A 44 0.37 -2.09 -7.63
CA ARG A 44 -0.22 -2.36 -8.96
C ARG A 44 -0.24 -3.85 -9.27
N GLY A 45 0.87 -4.56 -9.03
CA GLY A 45 0.96 -6.00 -9.25
C GLY A 45 -0.02 -6.82 -8.40
N VAL A 46 -0.30 -6.39 -7.17
CA VAL A 46 -1.33 -7.00 -6.32
C VAL A 46 -2.73 -6.72 -6.87
N ILE A 47 -3.04 -5.47 -7.19
CA ILE A 47 -4.35 -5.06 -7.73
C ILE A 47 -4.68 -5.84 -9.01
N THR A 48 -3.71 -5.98 -9.93
CA THR A 48 -3.90 -6.75 -11.17
C THR A 48 -4.23 -8.22 -10.89
N ARG A 49 -3.60 -8.84 -9.89
CA ARG A 49 -3.89 -10.24 -9.53
C ARG A 49 -5.27 -10.38 -8.88
N LEU A 50 -5.66 -9.46 -8.01
CA LEU A 50 -7.02 -9.43 -7.45
C LEU A 50 -8.05 -9.23 -8.56
N GLU A 51 -7.78 -8.37 -9.55
CA GLU A 51 -8.68 -8.15 -10.69
C GLU A 51 -8.85 -9.45 -11.50
N ALA A 52 -7.77 -10.18 -11.73
CA ALA A 52 -7.80 -11.48 -12.41
C ALA A 52 -8.59 -12.55 -11.64
N ALA A 53 -8.78 -12.41 -10.33
CA ALA A 53 -9.56 -13.33 -9.50
C ALA A 53 -11.08 -13.06 -9.55
N LYS A 54 -11.51 -11.87 -9.97
CA LYS A 54 -12.95 -11.49 -10.01
C LYS A 54 -13.84 -12.43 -10.82
N PRO A 55 -13.44 -12.97 -11.99
CA PRO A 55 -14.30 -13.88 -12.76
C PRO A 55 -14.53 -15.25 -12.10
N HIS A 56 -13.88 -15.53 -10.97
CA HIS A 56 -13.85 -16.84 -10.33
C HIS A 56 -14.25 -16.74 -8.84
N PRO A 57 -15.53 -16.44 -8.54
CA PRO A 57 -15.98 -16.36 -7.15
C PRO A 57 -15.85 -17.70 -6.44
N PRO A 58 -15.50 -17.71 -5.14
CA PRO A 58 -15.49 -18.93 -4.35
C PRO A 58 -16.91 -19.49 -4.18
N PRO A 59 -17.05 -20.80 -3.88
CA PRO A 59 -18.36 -21.39 -3.61
C PRO A 59 -19.12 -20.64 -2.52
N GLY A 60 -20.37 -20.27 -2.80
CA GLY A 60 -21.24 -19.56 -1.86
C GLY A 60 -21.23 -18.04 -1.97
N ALA A 61 -20.31 -17.44 -2.75
CA ALA A 61 -20.37 -16.03 -3.09
C ALA A 61 -21.01 -15.82 -4.47
N THR A 62 -21.87 -14.81 -4.61
CA THR A 62 -22.30 -14.35 -5.94
C THR A 62 -21.18 -13.56 -6.62
N MET A 63 -21.27 -13.39 -7.95
CA MET A 63 -20.30 -12.58 -8.69
C MET A 63 -20.24 -11.13 -8.18
N GLU A 64 -21.40 -10.53 -7.87
CA GLU A 64 -21.51 -9.15 -7.39
C GLU A 64 -20.89 -8.98 -6.00
N GLN A 65 -21.18 -9.90 -5.09
CA GLN A 65 -20.56 -9.96 -3.76
C GLN A 65 -19.04 -10.07 -3.86
N TRP A 66 -18.57 -10.96 -4.72
CA TRP A 66 -17.14 -11.20 -4.91
C TRP A 66 -16.42 -10.01 -5.54
N ASP A 67 -16.98 -9.40 -6.59
CA ASP A 67 -16.43 -8.21 -7.23
C ASP A 67 -16.24 -7.09 -6.21
N ALA A 68 -17.20 -6.89 -5.32
CA ALA A 68 -17.10 -5.85 -4.32
C ALA A 68 -16.13 -6.16 -3.19
N ILE A 69 -16.09 -7.40 -2.69
CA ILE A 69 -15.08 -7.83 -1.70
C ILE A 69 -13.67 -7.55 -2.24
N LEU A 70 -13.41 -7.91 -3.49
CA LEU A 70 -12.13 -7.67 -4.13
C LEU A 70 -11.91 -6.18 -4.43
N GLY A 71 -12.94 -5.45 -4.86
CA GLY A 71 -12.88 -4.01 -5.11
C GLY A 71 -12.51 -3.19 -3.87
N TRP A 72 -13.09 -3.51 -2.71
CA TRP A 72 -12.72 -2.91 -1.43
C TRP A 72 -11.29 -3.25 -1.03
N THR A 73 -10.89 -4.51 -1.20
CA THR A 73 -9.53 -4.95 -0.89
C THR A 73 -8.50 -4.25 -1.78
N GLN A 74 -8.77 -4.13 -3.08
CA GLN A 74 -7.94 -3.38 -4.04
C GLN A 74 -7.82 -1.91 -3.65
N THR A 75 -8.92 -1.28 -3.24
CA THR A 75 -8.94 0.13 -2.81
C THR A 75 -8.16 0.32 -1.50
N ALA A 76 -8.20 -0.64 -0.59
CA ALA A 76 -7.50 -0.56 0.68
C ALA A 76 -5.97 -0.61 0.53
N PHE A 77 -5.41 -1.44 -0.35
CA PHE A 77 -3.95 -1.59 -0.53
C PHE A 77 -3.17 -0.27 -0.63
N PRO A 78 -3.44 0.61 -1.61
CA PRO A 78 -2.70 1.87 -1.76
C PRO A 78 -2.97 2.87 -0.63
N ASN A 79 -4.04 2.71 0.14
CA ASN A 79 -4.33 3.58 1.27
C ASN A 79 -3.68 3.08 2.58
N VAL A 80 -3.66 1.78 2.79
CA VAL A 80 -2.99 1.13 3.92
C VAL A 80 -1.47 1.25 3.76
N PHE A 81 -0.95 1.08 2.55
CA PHE A 81 0.47 1.22 2.22
C PHE A 81 0.72 2.43 1.33
N TYR A 82 0.26 3.61 1.78
CA TYR A 82 0.34 4.87 1.01
C TYR A 82 1.78 5.32 0.73
N THR A 83 2.63 5.29 1.75
CA THR A 83 4.06 5.54 1.63
C THR A 83 4.86 4.47 2.38
N PRO A 84 6.15 4.27 2.07
CA PRO A 84 7.00 3.35 2.81
C PRO A 84 6.99 3.60 4.33
N ASP A 85 6.85 4.87 4.74
CA ASP A 85 6.82 5.27 6.16
C ASP A 85 5.59 4.76 6.93
N TYR A 86 4.58 4.22 6.24
CA TYR A 86 3.39 3.64 6.88
C TYR A 86 3.63 2.19 7.32
N ILE A 87 4.65 1.54 6.77
CA ILE A 87 5.02 0.17 7.11
C ILE A 87 5.69 0.18 8.49
N VAL A 88 5.18 -0.63 9.42
CA VAL A 88 5.69 -0.66 10.80
C VAL A 88 6.82 -1.67 11.00
N ASP A 89 6.85 -2.73 10.19
CA ASP A 89 7.88 -3.76 10.20
C ASP A 89 8.22 -4.16 8.76
N GLU A 90 9.34 -3.66 8.24
CA GLU A 90 9.78 -3.96 6.88
C GLU A 90 10.09 -5.44 6.65
N THR A 91 10.57 -6.15 7.67
CA THR A 91 10.95 -7.56 7.52
C THR A 91 9.70 -8.42 7.43
N ARG A 92 8.72 -8.20 8.32
CA ARG A 92 7.41 -8.86 8.21
C ARG A 92 6.69 -8.45 6.92
N PHE A 93 6.81 -7.20 6.48
CA PHE A 93 6.24 -6.76 5.21
C PHE A 93 6.82 -7.52 4.02
N ARG A 94 8.14 -7.70 3.92
CA ARG A 94 8.76 -8.51 2.85
C ARG A 94 8.28 -9.97 2.85
N LEU A 95 8.09 -10.56 4.02
CA LEU A 95 7.50 -11.90 4.15
C LEU A 95 6.05 -11.91 3.66
N PHE A 96 5.25 -10.92 4.07
CA PHE A 96 3.88 -10.74 3.59
C PHE A 96 3.81 -10.60 2.07
N GLN A 97 4.71 -9.83 1.43
CA GLN A 97 4.74 -9.71 -0.03
C GLN A 97 4.94 -11.07 -0.73
N THR A 98 5.79 -11.92 -0.15
CA THR A 98 6.07 -13.26 -0.66
C THR A 98 4.87 -14.19 -0.46
N GLU A 99 4.33 -14.25 0.76
CA GLU A 99 3.15 -15.06 1.11
C GLU A 99 1.92 -14.63 0.30
N LEU A 100 1.70 -13.33 0.12
CA LEU A 100 0.61 -12.78 -0.67
C LEU A 100 0.75 -13.20 -2.13
N THR A 101 1.94 -13.09 -2.72
CA THR A 101 2.15 -13.52 -4.11
C THR A 101 1.81 -15.00 -4.28
N GLN A 102 2.25 -15.86 -3.36
CA GLN A 102 1.93 -17.28 -3.39
C GLN A 102 0.42 -17.55 -3.30
N ARG A 103 -0.30 -16.84 -2.41
CA ARG A 103 -1.76 -16.98 -2.28
C ARG A 103 -2.49 -16.49 -3.53
N LEU A 104 -2.08 -15.36 -4.09
CA LEU A 104 -2.71 -14.79 -5.28
C LEU A 104 -2.43 -15.59 -6.56
N ASP A 105 -1.31 -16.31 -6.63
CA ASP A 105 -0.96 -17.14 -7.80
C ASP A 105 -1.65 -18.53 -7.78
N THR A 106 -2.38 -18.88 -6.71
CA THR A 106 -3.06 -20.18 -6.57
C THR A 106 -4.58 -20.05 -6.72
N SER A 107 -5.29 -19.80 -5.62
CA SER A 107 -6.73 -19.59 -5.61
C SER A 107 -7.07 -18.56 -4.56
N VAL A 108 -7.65 -17.43 -5.00
CA VAL A 108 -8.08 -16.37 -4.09
C VAL A 108 -9.48 -16.72 -3.59
N ASP A 109 -9.61 -16.91 -2.28
CA ASP A 109 -10.86 -17.20 -1.59
C ASP A 109 -11.14 -16.18 -0.47
N LEU A 110 -12.27 -16.34 0.22
CA LEU A 110 -12.63 -15.46 1.34
C LEU A 110 -11.60 -15.52 2.47
N GLN A 111 -10.96 -16.67 2.72
CA GLN A 111 -9.92 -16.80 3.75
C GLN A 111 -8.67 -16.00 3.39
N THR A 112 -8.31 -15.96 2.11
CA THR A 112 -7.19 -15.15 1.61
C THR A 112 -7.48 -13.67 1.80
N VAL A 113 -8.70 -13.21 1.48
CA VAL A 113 -9.11 -11.83 1.73
C VAL A 113 -9.07 -11.51 3.22
N ASP A 114 -9.68 -12.35 4.06
CA ASP A 114 -9.68 -12.18 5.52
C ASP A 114 -8.26 -12.04 6.08
N TRP A 115 -7.37 -12.93 5.65
CA TRP A 115 -5.96 -12.89 5.99
C TRP A 115 -5.28 -11.57 5.58
N ILE A 116 -5.51 -11.08 4.36
CA ILE A 116 -4.99 -9.77 3.91
C ILE A 116 -5.38 -8.65 4.89
N TRP A 117 -6.66 -8.60 5.29
CA TRP A 117 -7.15 -7.58 6.21
C TRP A 117 -6.58 -7.73 7.62
N ASN A 118 -6.29 -8.95 8.07
CA ASN A 118 -5.57 -9.17 9.33
C ASN A 118 -4.11 -8.68 9.23
N GLU A 119 -3.45 -8.93 8.11
CA GLU A 119 -2.08 -8.45 7.87
C GLU A 119 -2.02 -6.91 7.79
N PHE A 120 -3.03 -6.25 7.22
CA PHE A 120 -3.11 -4.79 7.23
C PHE A 120 -2.98 -4.22 8.63
N ARG A 121 -3.71 -4.78 9.61
CA ARG A 121 -3.68 -4.35 11.03
C ARG A 121 -2.29 -4.41 11.64
N VAL A 122 -1.50 -5.41 11.24
CA VAL A 122 -0.17 -5.66 11.79
C VAL A 122 0.89 -4.84 11.05
N LEU A 123 0.76 -4.67 9.74
CA LEU A 123 1.83 -4.18 8.87
C LEU A 123 1.83 -2.67 8.67
N SER A 124 0.70 -1.98 8.93
CA SER A 124 0.56 -0.56 8.64
C SER A 124 0.06 0.25 9.84
N LYS A 125 0.59 1.47 9.99
CA LYS A 125 0.09 2.48 10.92
C LYS A 125 -1.41 2.77 10.74
N HIS A 126 -1.93 2.65 9.52
CA HIS A 126 -3.34 2.87 9.18
C HIS A 126 -4.15 1.57 9.10
N GLY A 127 -3.50 0.43 9.29
CA GLY A 127 -4.11 -0.89 9.17
C GLY A 127 -5.39 -1.06 9.98
N ASN A 128 -5.33 -0.70 11.26
CA ASN A 128 -6.49 -0.80 12.16
C ASN A 128 -7.65 0.10 11.73
N TYR A 129 -7.37 1.34 11.32
CA TYR A 129 -8.41 2.25 10.82
C TYR A 129 -9.15 1.64 9.63
N TYR A 130 -8.40 1.15 8.64
CA TYR A 130 -9.01 0.55 7.45
C TYR A 130 -9.75 -0.75 7.79
N ALA A 131 -9.11 -1.66 8.52
CA ALA A 131 -9.68 -2.96 8.81
C ALA A 131 -10.89 -2.92 9.75
N ASN A 132 -11.08 -1.85 10.51
CA ASN A 132 -12.27 -1.67 11.34
C ASN A 132 -13.42 -0.97 10.60
N GLY A 133 -13.11 -0.10 9.63
CA GLY A 133 -14.12 0.69 8.92
C GLY A 133 -14.56 0.13 7.57
N PHE A 134 -13.71 -0.66 6.90
CA PHE A 134 -13.86 -0.97 5.48
C PHE A 134 -13.61 -2.45 5.13
N ARG A 135 -13.36 -3.30 6.12
CA ARG A 135 -13.19 -4.74 5.90
C ARG A 135 -14.52 -5.32 5.38
N PRO A 136 -14.54 -5.97 4.20
CA PRO A 136 -15.78 -6.40 3.56
C PRO A 136 -16.32 -7.74 4.10
N ILE A 137 -15.55 -8.42 4.95
CA ILE A 137 -15.90 -9.74 5.54
C ILE A 137 -15.79 -9.62 7.06
N GLU A 138 -16.89 -9.86 7.78
CA GLU A 138 -16.84 -10.00 9.24
C GLU A 138 -16.03 -11.24 9.65
N PRO A 139 -15.56 -11.35 10.92
CA PRO A 139 -14.87 -12.53 11.43
C PRO A 139 -15.61 -13.87 11.23
N TYR A 140 -16.90 -13.84 10.85
CA TYR A 140 -17.77 -15.01 10.68
C TYR A 140 -18.32 -15.18 9.25
N GLY A 141 -17.79 -14.45 8.25
CA GLY A 141 -18.10 -14.68 6.84
C GLY A 141 -19.39 -14.04 6.32
N GLU A 142 -20.02 -13.15 7.08
CA GLU A 142 -21.12 -12.33 6.58
C GLU A 142 -20.56 -11.15 5.76
N ILE A 143 -21.20 -10.91 4.61
CA ILE A 143 -20.89 -9.81 3.69
C ILE A 143 -21.81 -8.64 4.05
N HIS A 144 -21.24 -7.48 4.38
CA HIS A 144 -22.04 -6.29 4.60
C HIS A 144 -22.59 -5.77 3.27
N LEU A 145 -23.92 -5.80 3.14
CA LEU A 145 -24.67 -5.13 2.09
C LEU A 145 -25.40 -3.93 2.71
N ASP A 146 -25.51 -2.80 2.00
CA ASP A 146 -26.43 -1.74 2.39
C ASP A 146 -27.88 -2.21 2.27
N GLU A 147 -28.77 -1.34 2.74
CA GLU A 147 -30.22 -1.44 2.59
C GLU A 147 -30.66 -1.65 1.12
N SER A 148 -29.80 -1.34 0.13
CA SER A 148 -30.07 -1.56 -1.30
C SER A 148 -29.52 -2.89 -1.82
N GLY A 149 -28.98 -3.76 -0.97
CA GLY A 149 -28.37 -5.03 -1.37
C GLY A 149 -27.02 -4.88 -2.06
N ASN A 150 -26.49 -3.65 -2.15
CA ASN A 150 -25.16 -3.45 -2.70
C ASN A 150 -24.13 -3.65 -1.59
N PRO A 151 -22.97 -4.23 -1.87
CA PRO A 151 -21.81 -4.27 -0.97
C PRO A 151 -21.14 -2.88 -0.77
N HIS A 152 -21.99 -1.85 -0.70
CA HIS A 152 -21.76 -0.45 -0.37
C HIS A 152 -21.19 0.42 -1.49
N ASN A 153 -22.09 1.02 -2.27
CA ASN A 153 -21.73 2.06 -3.24
C ASN A 153 -21.80 3.50 -2.66
N ASN A 154 -22.19 3.67 -1.38
CA ASN A 154 -22.13 4.92 -0.61
C ASN A 154 -22.66 4.69 0.82
N VAL A 155 -21.91 3.99 1.68
CA VAL A 155 -22.16 4.18 3.12
C VAL A 155 -21.68 5.59 3.43
N SER A 156 -22.63 6.46 3.71
CA SER A 156 -22.40 7.53 4.67
C SER A 156 -21.91 6.86 5.96
N VAL A 157 -20.59 6.68 6.06
CA VAL A 157 -19.95 6.21 7.28
C VAL A 157 -20.18 7.31 8.30
N ARG A 158 -21.32 7.24 9.00
CA ARG A 158 -21.40 7.80 10.34
C ARG A 158 -20.46 6.96 11.17
N PHE A 159 -19.21 7.39 11.20
CA PHE A 159 -18.36 7.12 12.34
C PHE A 159 -19.17 7.55 13.57
N PRO A 160 -19.39 6.70 14.58
CA PRO A 160 -19.73 7.22 15.88
C PRO A 160 -18.61 8.21 16.23
N SER A 161 -18.96 9.47 16.48
CA SER A 161 -18.09 10.63 16.69
C SER A 161 -17.12 10.50 17.88
N ASN A 162 -17.01 9.31 18.48
CA ASN A 162 -16.50 9.09 19.83
C ASN A 162 -15.34 8.08 19.88
N ALA A 163 -14.71 7.71 18.76
CA ALA A 163 -13.67 6.67 18.73
C ALA A 163 -12.28 7.15 18.24
N ILE A 164 -12.00 8.46 18.31
CA ILE A 164 -10.61 8.93 18.39
C ILE A 164 -10.38 9.27 19.87
N PRO A 165 -9.64 8.44 20.63
CA PRO A 165 -9.17 8.87 21.94
C PRO A 165 -8.30 10.10 21.74
N ASN A 166 -8.66 11.19 22.40
CA ASN A 166 -7.75 12.34 22.55
C ASN A 166 -6.43 11.83 23.13
N SER A 167 -5.32 12.18 22.50
CA SER A 167 -3.97 11.82 22.93
C SER A 167 -3.49 12.55 24.20
N ASP A 168 -4.40 13.22 24.93
CA ASP A 168 -4.09 14.13 26.04
C ASP A 168 -4.98 13.90 27.28
N GLU A 169 -5.28 12.66 27.65
CA GLU A 169 -5.68 12.35 29.03
C GLU A 169 -4.69 11.34 29.65
N PRO A 170 -4.16 11.64 30.86
CA PRO A 170 -3.13 10.83 31.53
C PRO A 170 -3.60 9.45 32.00
#